data_AF-A0A6S7BFK3-F1
#
_entry.id   AF-A0A6S7BFK3-F1
#
_cell.length_a   1.000
_cell.length_b   1.000
_cell.length_c   1.000
_cell.angle_alpha   90.00
_cell.angle_beta   90.00
_cell.angle_gamma   90.00
#
_symmetry.space_group_name_H-M   'P 1'
#
loop_
_entity.id
_entity.type
_entity.pdbx_description
1 polymer ?
#
loop_
_entity_poly.entity_id
_entity_poly.type
_entity_poly.pdbx_seq_one_letter_code
_entity_poly.pdbx_strand_id
1 'polypeptide(L)'
;MFNRLIPKPGRASAALAASSASTQSGLMHALAVAVAAAWLCCAAAPARAADEAKAPPEVLAQPDAPADGAPAPGDDTDDARQKRLNELGADLDYRYAVEQHNCYSTFFVNHCLEKARDAMREERGVIRTQQLALDDEVRAQRAADRNQKAALKQAQNEAEAPQRSANEAANQKQYEERQRQHELDQAARASEGAQRAANAPSDAQQDAEMQRKLDAARAQGVADAQQRAANAAAYERKQADYQRQLQQTHDQAAADAQQRTLNQQKYQQKQTAAAQHKADVEQRQKQAAEKAAEQQRQDQEQQQRLLKQQQEDQQRQNQGAQK
;
A
#
# COMPACT_ATOMS: atom_id res chain seq x y z
N MET A 1 6.39 90.94 -23.59
CA MET A 1 7.58 90.21 -24.06
C MET A 1 8.27 89.61 -22.85
N PHE A 2 8.60 88.31 -22.93
CA PHE A 2 9.28 87.47 -21.93
C PHE A 2 8.67 87.39 -20.52
N ASN A 3 7.88 86.34 -20.29
CA ASN A 3 7.81 85.72 -18.97
C ASN A 3 7.80 84.19 -19.15
N ARG A 4 8.94 83.55 -18.84
CA ARG A 4 9.11 82.09 -18.85
C ARG A 4 8.58 81.54 -17.52
N LEU A 5 7.45 80.84 -17.55
CA LEU A 5 7.01 79.99 -16.44
C LEU A 5 7.71 78.63 -16.53
N ILE A 6 8.34 78.23 -15.42
CA ILE A 6 8.94 76.92 -15.18
C ILE A 6 7.86 76.01 -14.59
N PRO A 7 7.55 74.83 -15.17
CA PRO A 7 6.66 73.86 -14.54
C PRO A 7 7.43 72.93 -13.58
N LYS A 8 6.89 72.74 -12.37
CA LYS A 8 7.26 71.68 -11.42
C LYS A 8 6.54 70.38 -11.80
N PRO A 9 7.21 69.22 -11.88
CA PRO A 9 6.52 67.94 -11.93
C PRO A 9 6.24 67.42 -10.51
N GLY A 10 4.98 67.05 -10.27
CA GLY A 10 4.52 66.33 -9.10
C GLY A 10 5.01 64.89 -9.08
N ARG A 11 5.30 64.39 -7.88
CA ARG A 11 5.52 62.97 -7.60
C ARG A 11 4.22 62.37 -7.08
N ALA A 12 3.70 61.43 -7.85
CA ALA A 12 2.60 60.56 -7.48
C ALA A 12 3.13 59.21 -7.00
N SER A 13 2.48 58.71 -5.95
CA SER A 13 2.04 57.33 -5.74
C SER A 13 3.01 56.21 -5.34
N ALA A 14 2.43 55.41 -4.42
CA ALA A 14 2.53 53.96 -4.27
C ALA A 14 3.78 53.42 -3.54
N ALA A 15 3.73 52.34 -2.75
CA ALA A 15 2.70 51.51 -2.13
C ALA A 15 3.46 50.38 -1.37
N LEU A 16 2.71 49.53 -0.66
CA LEU A 16 3.10 48.22 -0.09
C LEU A 16 3.95 48.26 1.20
N ALA A 17 3.41 47.93 2.38
CA ALA A 17 2.87 46.64 2.84
C ALA A 17 3.93 45.54 2.92
N ALA A 18 4.43 45.28 4.13
CA ALA A 18 5.17 44.07 4.48
C ALA A 18 4.66 43.58 5.84
N SER A 19 3.85 42.51 5.79
CA SER A 19 3.40 41.72 6.93
C SER A 19 3.88 40.30 6.63
N SER A 20 4.88 39.80 7.36
CA SER A 20 5.38 38.44 7.23
C SER A 20 5.00 37.64 8.46
N ALA A 21 4.05 36.73 8.26
CA ALA A 21 3.57 35.77 9.22
C ALA A 21 4.47 34.52 9.30
N SER A 22 4.36 33.89 10.46
CA SER A 22 4.67 32.51 10.82
C SER A 22 4.26 31.46 9.78
N THR A 23 5.08 30.41 9.60
CA THR A 23 4.66 28.99 9.76
C THR A 23 5.86 28.05 9.57
N GLN A 24 6.24 27.33 10.63
CA GLN A 24 7.03 26.10 10.58
C GLN A 24 6.10 24.96 11.01
N SER A 25 5.85 23.97 10.15
CA SER A 25 5.58 22.58 10.55
C SER A 25 5.36 21.68 9.34
N GLY A 26 6.04 20.53 9.40
CA GLY A 26 5.52 19.27 8.90
C GLY A 26 5.86 18.96 7.45
N LEU A 27 6.64 17.89 7.26
CA LEU A 27 6.34 16.76 6.38
C LEU A 27 7.60 15.93 6.19
N MET A 28 7.63 14.71 6.75
CA MET A 28 8.22 13.55 6.09
C MET A 28 7.66 12.29 6.75
N HIS A 29 6.64 11.71 6.11
CA HIS A 29 6.33 10.29 6.22
C HIS A 29 5.89 9.78 4.84
N ALA A 30 6.51 8.66 4.47
CA ALA A 30 5.96 7.51 3.76
C ALA A 30 6.25 7.29 2.25
N LEU A 31 6.58 6.02 2.01
CA LEU A 31 6.48 5.17 0.80
C LEU A 31 7.63 5.30 -0.23
N ALA A 32 8.59 4.38 -0.31
CA ALA A 32 8.55 2.92 -0.56
C ALA A 32 8.08 2.54 -1.98
N VAL A 33 8.96 1.87 -2.72
CA VAL A 33 8.78 0.66 -3.57
C VAL A 33 9.86 0.66 -4.66
N ALA A 34 10.80 -0.29 -4.59
CA ALA A 34 11.48 -0.83 -5.76
C ALA A 34 11.92 -2.28 -5.45
N VAL A 35 11.62 -3.14 -6.42
CA VAL A 35 11.47 -4.59 -6.33
C VAL A 35 12.83 -5.30 -6.53
N ALA A 36 12.94 -6.46 -5.88
CA ALA A 36 14.04 -7.42 -5.94
C ALA A 36 14.18 -8.11 -7.31
N ALA A 37 15.42 -8.44 -7.70
CA ALA A 37 15.76 -9.72 -8.34
C ALA A 37 17.28 -9.93 -8.44
N ALA A 38 17.67 -11.22 -8.31
CA ALA A 38 18.92 -11.87 -8.71
C ALA A 38 19.95 -12.19 -7.60
N TRP A 39 19.61 -13.23 -6.82
CA TRP A 39 20.58 -14.25 -6.42
C TRP A 39 20.88 -15.16 -7.62
N LEU A 40 22.13 -15.60 -7.78
CA LEU A 40 22.54 -17.02 -7.72
C LEU A 40 23.76 -17.37 -8.63
N CYS A 41 24.79 -17.91 -7.96
CA CYS A 41 25.71 -18.97 -8.37
C CYS A 41 27.05 -18.73 -9.11
N CYS A 42 28.03 -19.45 -8.54
CA CYS A 42 29.18 -20.15 -9.11
C CYS A 42 30.56 -19.47 -9.07
N ALA A 43 31.35 -20.01 -8.14
CA ALA A 43 32.80 -20.00 -8.06
C ALA A 43 33.47 -20.58 -9.32
N ALA A 44 34.61 -20.00 -9.70
CA ALA A 44 35.73 -20.71 -10.32
C ALA A 44 36.98 -19.82 -10.29
N ALA A 45 37.96 -20.17 -9.47
CA ALA A 45 39.34 -19.79 -9.72
C ALA A 45 39.90 -20.68 -10.84
N PRO A 46 40.78 -20.15 -11.70
CA PRO A 46 41.91 -20.95 -12.13
C PRO A 46 43.26 -20.25 -11.96
N ALA A 47 44.19 -21.10 -11.54
CA ALA A 47 45.63 -21.14 -11.66
C ALA A 47 46.39 -20.00 -12.38
N ARG A 48 47.47 -19.63 -11.71
CA ARG A 48 48.65 -18.90 -12.17
C ARG A 48 49.27 -19.50 -13.43
N ALA A 49 49.69 -18.64 -14.35
CA ALA A 49 50.88 -18.87 -15.17
C ALA A 49 51.93 -17.81 -14.75
N ALA A 50 53.11 -18.30 -14.41
CA ALA A 50 54.27 -17.52 -14.03
C ALA A 50 55.18 -17.35 -15.25
N ASP A 51 55.63 -16.12 -15.45
CA ASP A 51 56.91 -15.71 -16.04
C ASP A 51 57.00 -14.20 -15.74
N GLU A 52 58.11 -13.55 -15.44
CA GLU A 52 59.46 -13.88 -15.01
C GLU A 52 60.09 -12.48 -14.84
N ALA A 53 60.62 -12.15 -13.65
CA ALA A 53 61.78 -11.27 -13.45
C ALA A 53 61.82 -10.60 -12.06
N LYS A 54 62.76 -11.09 -11.26
CA LYS A 54 63.70 -10.29 -10.44
C LYS A 54 63.21 -9.71 -9.10
N ALA A 55 63.41 -10.51 -8.06
CA ALA A 55 63.69 -10.04 -6.69
C ALA A 55 65.18 -9.58 -6.58
N PRO A 56 65.71 -9.02 -5.46
CA PRO A 56 65.13 -8.81 -4.11
C PRO A 56 65.54 -7.43 -3.51
N PRO A 57 65.57 -7.17 -2.17
CA PRO A 57 64.82 -7.73 -1.04
C PRO A 57 64.04 -6.67 -0.23
N GLU A 58 63.08 -7.21 0.51
CA GLU A 58 62.46 -6.68 1.72
C GLU A 58 63.51 -6.31 2.79
N VAL A 59 63.50 -5.06 3.27
CA VAL A 59 64.15 -4.66 4.52
C VAL A 59 63.09 -4.06 5.42
N LEU A 60 63.01 -4.68 6.59
CA LEU A 60 62.14 -4.38 7.72
C LEU A 60 62.26 -2.91 8.16
N ALA A 61 61.12 -2.37 8.56
CA ALA A 61 60.96 -1.08 9.21
C ALA A 61 61.96 -0.85 10.34
N GLN A 62 62.60 0.32 10.32
CA GLN A 62 63.22 0.97 11.46
C GLN A 62 62.67 2.40 11.56
N PRO A 63 62.50 2.95 12.78
CA PRO A 63 61.79 4.19 13.03
C PRO A 63 62.58 5.41 12.52
N ASP A 64 61.80 6.42 12.11
CA ASP A 64 62.24 7.70 11.57
C ASP A 64 63.33 8.36 12.41
N ALA A 65 64.54 8.45 11.85
CA ALA A 65 65.49 9.49 12.19
C ALA A 65 65.19 10.71 11.30
N PRO A 66 65.14 11.94 11.85
CA PRO A 66 64.84 13.12 11.06
C PRO A 66 65.96 13.33 10.04
N ALA A 67 65.56 13.43 8.77
CA ALA A 67 66.42 13.93 7.71
C ALA A 67 66.82 15.36 8.06
N ASP A 68 68.12 15.57 8.29
CA ASP A 68 68.76 16.87 8.25
C ASP A 68 68.56 17.47 6.85
N GLY A 69 67.46 18.20 6.69
CA GLY A 69 67.29 19.16 5.62
C GLY A 69 68.29 20.29 5.84
N ALA A 70 69.31 20.36 5.00
CA ALA A 70 70.13 21.55 4.88
C ALA A 70 69.19 22.74 4.59
N PRO A 71 69.23 23.83 5.40
CA PRO A 71 68.32 24.94 5.23
C PRO A 71 68.61 25.67 3.92
N ALA A 72 67.54 25.91 3.15
CA ALA A 72 67.58 26.85 2.04
C ALA A 72 67.99 28.25 2.57
N PRO A 73 68.71 29.06 1.78
CA PRO A 73 69.16 30.36 2.24
C PRO A 73 67.95 31.31 2.30
N GLY A 74 67.46 31.60 3.51
CA GLY A 74 66.54 32.71 3.76
C GLY A 74 65.14 32.39 4.33
N ASP A 75 64.90 31.21 4.90
CA ASP A 75 63.58 30.85 5.50
C ASP A 75 63.35 31.44 6.91
N ASP A 76 63.71 32.70 7.08
CA ASP A 76 63.15 33.50 8.15
C ASP A 76 61.80 34.03 7.65
N THR A 77 60.75 33.22 7.82
CA THR A 77 59.37 33.68 7.62
C THR A 77 59.14 34.99 8.39
N ASP A 78 58.33 35.91 7.85
CA ASP A 78 58.06 37.19 8.53
C ASP A 78 57.57 36.97 9.97
N ASP A 79 56.79 35.90 10.18
CA ASP A 79 56.34 35.44 11.50
C ASP A 79 57.50 35.01 12.41
N ALA A 80 58.51 34.31 11.89
CA ALA A 80 59.70 33.94 12.66
C ALA A 80 60.55 35.18 13.01
N ARG A 81 60.69 36.13 12.09
CA ARG A 81 61.38 37.41 12.38
C ARG A 81 60.64 38.21 13.43
N GLN A 82 59.31 38.30 13.33
CA GLN A 82 58.48 38.99 14.30
C GLN A 82 58.59 38.37 15.69
N LYS A 83 58.59 37.03 15.80
CA LYS A 83 58.78 36.32 17.07
C LYS A 83 60.11 36.66 17.71
N ARG A 84 61.21 36.64 16.95
CA ARG A 84 62.54 37.03 17.47
C ARG A 84 62.59 38.47 17.96
N LEU A 85 61.96 39.41 17.24
CA LEU A 85 61.87 40.81 17.69
C LEU A 85 61.07 40.94 18.99
N ASN A 86 60.02 40.14 19.16
CA ASN A 86 59.24 40.11 20.40
C ASN A 86 60.04 39.50 21.56
N GLU A 87 60.79 38.42 21.31
CA GLU A 87 61.66 37.79 22.30
C GLU A 87 62.78 38.72 22.74
N LEU A 88 63.42 39.45 21.81
CA LEU A 88 64.42 40.47 22.12
C LEU A 88 63.83 41.61 22.96
N GLY A 89 62.58 42.02 22.67
CA GLY A 89 61.89 43.02 23.49
C GLY A 89 61.63 42.53 24.92
N ALA A 90 61.20 41.28 25.07
CA ALA A 90 60.96 40.67 26.37
C ALA A 90 62.26 40.49 27.19
N ASP A 91 63.36 40.09 26.54
CA ASP A 91 64.67 40.00 27.19
C ASP A 91 65.18 41.36 27.64
N LEU A 92 65.03 42.40 26.81
CA LEU A 92 65.37 43.77 27.16
C LEU A 92 64.59 44.26 28.39
N ASP A 93 63.27 44.02 28.41
CA ASP A 93 62.42 44.41 29.55
C ASP A 93 62.82 43.65 30.84
N TYR A 94 63.16 42.36 30.73
CA TYR A 94 63.65 41.56 31.86
C TYR A 94 64.99 42.09 32.39
N ARG A 95 65.97 42.33 31.51
CA ARG A 95 67.28 42.89 31.87
C ARG A 95 67.14 44.25 32.53
N TYR A 96 66.29 45.12 31.99
CA TYR A 96 66.02 46.42 32.60
C TYR A 96 65.41 46.32 34.00
N ALA A 97 64.47 45.39 34.22
CA ALA A 97 63.85 45.18 35.53
C ALA A 97 64.87 44.69 36.58
N VAL A 98 65.78 43.78 36.18
CA VAL A 98 66.87 43.30 37.05
C VAL A 98 67.84 44.44 37.38
N GLU A 99 68.27 45.22 36.38
CA GLU A 99 69.16 46.38 36.59
C GLU A 99 68.51 47.45 37.49
N GLN A 100 67.20 47.68 37.34
CA GLN A 100 66.47 48.60 38.21
C GLN A 100 66.52 48.14 39.68
N HIS A 101 66.32 46.84 39.94
CA HIS A 101 66.43 46.29 41.29
C HIS A 101 67.87 46.42 41.83
N ASN A 102 68.88 46.17 40.99
CA ASN A 102 70.29 46.33 41.35
C ASN A 102 70.68 47.79 41.62
N CYS A 103 70.07 48.77 40.95
CA CYS A 103 70.35 50.17 41.20
C CYS A 103 69.94 50.61 42.61
N TYR A 104 68.89 50.02 43.19
CA TYR A 104 68.46 50.32 44.55
C TYR A 104 69.41 49.83 45.64
N SER A 105 70.32 48.90 45.33
CA SER A 105 71.38 48.47 46.26
C SER A 105 72.65 49.32 46.16
N THR A 106 72.69 50.33 45.27
CA THR A 106 73.85 51.19 45.04
C THR A 106 73.69 52.56 45.72
N PHE A 107 74.78 53.19 46.17
CA PHE A 107 74.74 54.50 46.84
C PHE A 107 74.24 55.65 45.94
N PHE A 108 74.47 55.60 44.62
CA PHE A 108 74.04 56.60 43.64
C PHE A 108 72.82 56.13 42.81
N VAL A 109 71.72 55.81 43.48
CA VAL A 109 70.50 55.24 42.86
C VAL A 109 70.01 56.05 41.66
N ASN A 110 69.89 57.38 41.79
CA ASN A 110 69.35 58.23 40.73
C ASN A 110 70.19 58.18 39.44
N HIS A 111 71.51 58.25 39.55
CA HIS A 111 72.41 58.16 38.40
C HIS A 111 72.37 56.76 37.76
N CYS A 112 72.32 55.70 38.58
CA CYS A 112 72.20 54.33 38.10
C CYS A 112 70.89 54.12 37.31
N LEU A 113 69.76 54.61 37.82
CA LEU A 113 68.45 54.50 37.16
C LEU A 113 68.39 55.28 35.85
N GLU A 114 69.02 56.46 35.77
CA GLU A 114 69.12 57.22 34.52
C GLU A 114 69.93 56.46 33.47
N LYS A 115 71.10 55.95 33.84
CA LYS A 115 71.94 55.14 32.94
C LYS A 115 71.20 53.90 32.44
N ALA A 116 70.51 53.16 33.31
CA ALA A 116 69.74 51.99 32.93
C ALA A 116 68.57 52.35 32.00
N ARG A 117 67.92 53.49 32.22
CA ARG A 117 66.82 53.98 31.37
C ARG A 117 67.32 54.40 29.98
N ASP A 118 68.49 55.03 29.91
CA ASP A 118 69.06 55.46 28.64
C ASP A 118 69.52 54.25 27.80
N ALA A 119 70.14 53.24 28.43
CA ALA A 119 70.45 51.96 27.78
C ALA A 119 69.18 51.27 27.23
N MET A 120 68.10 51.21 28.03
CA MET A 120 66.84 50.62 27.58
C MET A 120 66.21 51.40 26.41
N ARG A 121 66.26 52.74 26.44
CA ARG A 121 65.74 53.57 25.34
C ARG A 121 66.48 53.34 24.04
N GLU A 122 67.80 53.18 24.09
CA GLU A 122 68.63 52.91 22.93
C GLU A 122 68.31 51.54 22.32
N GLU A 123 68.37 50.47 23.12
CA GLU A 123 68.08 49.10 22.65
C GLU A 123 66.63 48.96 22.13
N ARG A 124 65.66 49.57 22.81
CA ARG A 124 64.26 49.60 22.36
C ARG A 124 64.10 50.39 21.05
N GLY A 125 64.90 51.43 20.85
CA GLY A 125 64.96 52.19 19.59
C GLY A 125 65.42 51.33 18.42
N VAL A 126 66.41 50.46 18.65
CA VAL A 126 66.90 49.50 17.65
C VAL A 126 65.81 48.47 17.30
N ILE A 127 65.16 47.86 18.30
CA ILE A 127 64.08 46.88 18.09
C ILE A 127 62.93 47.50 17.30
N ARG A 128 62.51 48.72 17.65
CA ARG A 128 61.44 49.43 16.93
C ARG A 128 61.80 49.71 15.47
N THR A 129 63.06 50.05 15.19
CA THR A 129 63.54 50.30 13.83
C THR A 129 63.47 49.02 12.99
N GLN A 130 63.85 47.88 13.57
CA GLN A 130 63.77 46.57 12.91
C GLN A 130 62.30 46.14 12.67
N GLN A 131 61.40 46.39 13.62
CA GLN A 131 59.96 46.12 13.44
C GLN A 131 59.35 46.95 12.30
N LEU A 132 59.67 48.24 12.23
CA LEU A 132 59.17 49.11 11.16
C LEU A 132 59.68 48.65 9.77
N ALA A 133 60.95 48.24 9.69
CA ALA A 133 61.50 47.70 8.45
C ALA A 133 60.76 46.43 8.00
N LEU A 134 60.49 45.50 8.93
CA LEU A 134 59.71 44.29 8.65
C LEU A 134 58.28 44.62 8.19
N ASP A 135 57.60 45.54 8.88
CA ASP A 135 56.24 45.95 8.53
C ASP A 135 56.16 46.60 7.14
N ASP A 136 57.16 47.39 6.76
CA ASP A 136 57.24 48.03 5.46
C ASP A 136 57.49 46.99 4.34
N GLU A 137 58.35 45.98 4.57
CA GLU A 137 58.55 44.85 3.68
C GLU A 137 57.25 44.06 3.46
N VAL A 138 56.57 43.67 4.54
CA VAL A 138 55.30 42.93 4.49
C VAL A 138 54.22 43.73 3.77
N ARG A 139 54.15 45.04 4.00
CA ARG A 139 53.20 45.92 3.32
C ARG A 139 53.48 45.99 1.82
N ALA A 140 54.75 46.10 1.42
CA ALA A 140 55.16 46.14 0.03
C ALA A 140 54.84 44.82 -0.69
N GLN A 141 55.13 43.67 -0.07
CA GLN A 141 54.81 42.36 -0.61
C GLN A 141 53.30 42.18 -0.82
N ARG A 142 52.48 42.47 0.20
CA ARG A 142 51.01 42.38 0.06
C ARG A 142 50.45 43.32 -1.01
N ALA A 143 51.09 44.47 -1.23
CA ALA A 143 50.73 45.36 -2.33
C ALA A 143 51.08 44.75 -3.70
N ALA A 144 52.26 44.16 -3.83
CA ALA A 144 52.67 43.45 -5.05
C ALA A 144 51.73 42.27 -5.36
N ASP A 145 51.38 41.46 -4.36
CA ASP A 145 50.45 40.34 -4.50
C ASP A 145 49.07 40.78 -4.99
N ARG A 146 48.54 41.89 -4.42
CA ARG A 146 47.27 42.47 -4.87
C ARG A 146 47.35 42.90 -6.32
N ASN A 147 48.45 43.55 -6.71
CA ASN A 147 48.65 43.99 -8.09
C ASN A 147 48.76 42.81 -9.04
N GLN A 148 49.50 41.76 -8.68
CA GLN A 148 49.61 40.54 -9.48
C GLN A 148 48.25 39.85 -9.64
N LYS A 149 47.49 39.68 -8.55
CA LYS A 149 46.15 39.07 -8.60
C LYS A 149 45.17 39.91 -9.43
N ALA A 150 45.23 41.24 -9.29
CA ALA A 150 44.42 42.15 -10.10
C ALA A 150 44.76 42.03 -11.59
N ALA A 151 46.05 41.99 -11.94
CA ALA A 151 46.51 41.82 -13.31
C ALA A 151 46.08 40.47 -13.91
N LEU A 152 46.21 39.38 -13.15
CA LEU A 152 45.74 38.05 -13.59
C LEU A 152 44.22 38.03 -13.82
N LYS A 153 43.45 38.60 -12.89
CA LYS A 153 41.99 38.68 -13.02
C LYS A 153 41.57 39.55 -14.21
N GLN A 154 42.26 40.66 -14.43
CA GLN A 154 42.02 41.52 -15.58
C GLN A 154 42.31 40.77 -16.89
N ALA A 155 43.46 40.09 -16.99
CA ALA A 155 43.82 39.30 -18.16
C ALA A 155 42.81 38.18 -18.45
N GLN A 156 42.31 37.49 -17.41
CA GLN A 156 41.25 36.48 -17.55
C GLN A 156 39.94 37.10 -18.06
N ASN A 157 39.50 38.21 -17.46
CA ASN A 157 38.28 38.89 -17.88
C ASN A 157 38.35 39.38 -19.34
N GLU A 158 39.52 39.86 -19.78
CA GLU A 158 39.77 40.30 -21.15
C GLU A 158 39.78 39.12 -22.12
N ALA A 159 40.44 38.01 -21.75
CA ALA A 159 40.44 36.78 -22.55
C ALA A 159 39.03 36.18 -22.70
N GLU A 160 38.20 36.24 -21.65
CA GLU A 160 36.83 35.72 -21.65
C GLU A 160 35.80 36.72 -22.20
N ALA A 161 36.14 37.99 -22.37
CA ALA A 161 35.22 39.02 -22.89
C ALA A 161 34.54 38.66 -24.21
N PRO A 162 35.25 38.21 -25.27
CA PRO A 162 34.60 37.83 -26.53
C PRO A 162 33.65 36.64 -26.34
N GLN A 163 34.04 35.63 -25.57
CA GLN A 163 33.18 34.47 -25.31
C GLN A 163 31.93 34.86 -24.52
N ARG A 164 32.04 35.73 -23.52
CA ARG A 164 30.88 36.28 -22.80
C ARG A 164 29.93 37.02 -23.73
N SER A 165 30.46 37.90 -24.60
CA SER A 165 29.63 38.59 -25.58
C SER A 165 28.96 37.65 -26.60
N ALA A 166 29.66 36.59 -27.03
CA ALA A 166 29.11 35.60 -27.93
C ALA A 166 27.99 34.78 -27.27
N ASN A 167 28.17 34.40 -26.00
CA ASN A 167 27.16 33.69 -25.22
C ASN A 167 25.93 34.57 -24.98
N GLU A 168 26.11 35.86 -24.65
CA GLU A 168 25.00 36.81 -24.49
C GLU A 168 24.21 36.97 -25.79
N ALA A 169 24.90 37.15 -26.93
CA ALA A 169 24.26 37.24 -28.24
C ALA A 169 23.53 35.94 -28.62
N ALA A 170 24.11 34.78 -28.34
CA ALA A 170 23.46 33.48 -28.57
C ALA A 170 22.21 33.32 -27.69
N ASN A 171 22.29 33.70 -26.41
CA ASN A 171 21.17 33.64 -25.48
C ASN A 171 20.02 34.57 -25.90
N GLN A 172 20.32 35.78 -26.37
CA GLN A 172 19.33 36.70 -26.90
C GLN A 172 18.61 36.11 -28.13
N LYS A 173 19.36 35.59 -29.11
CA LYS A 173 18.79 34.93 -30.30
C LYS A 173 17.90 33.75 -29.93
N GLN A 174 18.35 32.93 -28.98
CA GLN A 174 17.58 31.78 -28.49
C GLN A 174 16.30 32.20 -27.76
N TYR A 175 16.31 33.34 -27.06
CA TYR A 175 15.12 33.89 -26.42
C TYR A 175 14.11 34.40 -27.45
N GLU A 176 14.57 35.18 -28.43
CA GLU A 176 13.73 35.69 -29.53
C GLU A 176 13.12 34.55 -30.36
N GLU A 177 13.90 33.51 -30.66
CA GLU A 177 13.42 32.34 -31.39
C GLU A 177 12.33 31.59 -30.60
N ARG A 178 12.54 31.39 -29.29
CA ARG A 178 11.51 30.78 -28.43
C ARG A 178 10.24 31.62 -28.36
N GLN A 179 10.35 32.95 -28.35
CA GLN A 179 9.18 33.83 -28.40
C GLN A 179 8.40 33.64 -29.70
N ARG A 180 9.09 33.63 -30.84
CA ARG A 180 8.46 33.40 -32.16
C ARG A 180 7.77 32.03 -32.23
N GLN A 181 8.44 30.98 -31.74
CA GLN A 181 7.86 29.64 -31.69
C GLN A 181 6.62 29.60 -30.79
N HIS A 182 6.67 30.25 -29.63
CA HIS A 182 5.50 30.34 -28.76
C HIS A 182 4.33 31.06 -29.44
N GLU A 183 4.57 32.12 -30.21
CA GLU A 183 3.53 32.80 -30.98
C GLU A 183 2.92 31.91 -32.07
N LEU A 184 3.75 31.16 -32.80
CA LEU A 184 3.31 30.20 -33.81
C LEU A 184 2.49 29.05 -33.19
N ASP A 185 2.96 28.49 -32.08
CA ASP A 185 2.25 27.43 -31.36
C ASP A 185 0.90 27.89 -30.82
N GLN A 186 0.83 29.13 -30.32
CA GLN A 186 -0.44 29.73 -29.90
C GLN A 186 -1.41 29.88 -31.07
N ALA A 187 -0.93 30.36 -32.22
CA ALA A 187 -1.74 30.47 -33.42
C ALA A 187 -2.23 29.10 -33.92
N ALA A 188 -1.36 28.09 -33.91
CA ALA A 188 -1.69 26.72 -34.26
C ALA A 188 -2.77 26.15 -33.33
N ARG A 189 -2.59 26.25 -32.00
CA ARG A 189 -3.58 25.79 -31.02
C ARG A 189 -4.92 26.53 -31.14
N ALA A 190 -4.90 27.83 -31.43
CA ALA A 190 -6.12 28.59 -31.66
C ALA A 190 -6.87 28.08 -32.90
N SER A 191 -6.15 27.76 -33.99
CA SER A 191 -6.74 27.19 -35.21
C SER A 191 -7.30 25.77 -34.98
N GLU A 192 -6.58 24.91 -34.27
CA GLU A 192 -7.04 23.56 -33.91
C GLU A 192 -8.24 23.62 -32.96
N GLY A 193 -8.24 24.57 -32.02
CA GLY A 193 -9.36 24.84 -31.13
C GLY A 193 -10.61 25.25 -31.90
N ALA A 194 -10.48 26.12 -32.89
CA ALA A 194 -11.57 26.51 -33.78
C ALA A 194 -12.09 25.34 -34.62
N GLN A 195 -11.20 24.51 -35.17
CA GLN A 195 -11.58 23.30 -35.92
C GLN A 195 -12.30 22.29 -35.03
N ARG A 196 -11.80 22.05 -33.81
CA ARG A 196 -12.45 21.16 -32.84
C ARG A 196 -13.83 21.68 -32.44
N ALA A 197 -13.98 22.99 -32.25
CA ALA A 197 -15.28 23.59 -31.99
C ALA A 197 -16.26 23.44 -33.18
N ALA A 198 -15.76 23.51 -34.41
CA ALA A 198 -16.56 23.29 -35.61
C ALA A 198 -16.98 21.82 -35.79
N ASN A 199 -16.13 20.86 -35.40
CA ASN A 199 -16.40 19.42 -35.47
C ASN A 199 -17.17 18.87 -34.25
N ALA A 200 -17.16 19.57 -33.12
CA ALA A 200 -17.89 19.18 -31.91
C ALA A 200 -19.35 18.74 -32.14
N PRO A 201 -20.20 19.44 -32.94
CA PRO A 201 -21.56 18.99 -33.19
C PRO A 201 -21.63 17.67 -33.98
N SER A 202 -20.75 17.44 -34.96
CA SER A 202 -20.74 16.17 -35.70
C SER A 202 -20.25 15.02 -34.85
N ASP A 203 -19.23 15.24 -34.02
CA ASP A 203 -18.70 14.22 -33.11
C ASP A 203 -19.77 13.84 -32.07
N ALA A 204 -20.47 14.82 -31.50
CA ALA A 204 -21.57 14.58 -30.56
C ALA A 204 -22.74 13.80 -31.21
N GLN A 205 -23.02 14.03 -32.50
CA GLN A 205 -24.03 13.26 -33.23
C GLN A 205 -23.60 11.80 -33.42
N GLN A 206 -22.34 11.56 -33.77
CA GLN A 206 -21.79 10.21 -33.92
C GLN A 206 -21.81 9.45 -32.58
N ASP A 207 -21.43 10.12 -31.49
CA ASP A 207 -21.49 9.55 -30.15
C ASP A 207 -22.91 9.20 -29.73
N ALA A 208 -23.88 10.09 -29.98
CA ALA A 208 -25.29 9.83 -29.69
C ALA A 208 -25.84 8.66 -30.52
N GLU A 209 -25.42 8.50 -31.77
CA GLU A 209 -25.81 7.37 -32.61
C GLU A 209 -25.20 6.06 -32.10
N MET A 210 -23.92 6.06 -31.74
CA MET A 210 -23.26 4.89 -31.16
C MET A 210 -23.95 4.47 -29.86
N GLN A 211 -24.28 5.43 -29.01
CA GLN A 211 -24.97 5.16 -27.76
C GLN A 211 -26.36 4.56 -27.98
N ARG A 212 -27.13 5.07 -28.95
CA ARG A 212 -28.41 4.47 -29.37
C ARG A 212 -28.26 3.03 -29.84
N LYS A 213 -27.20 2.72 -30.61
CA LYS A 213 -26.92 1.35 -31.06
C LYS A 213 -26.60 0.42 -29.90
N LEU A 214 -25.82 0.88 -28.93
CA LEU A 214 -25.49 0.10 -27.73
C LEU A 214 -26.73 -0.16 -26.88
N ASP A 215 -27.60 0.84 -26.70
CA ASP A 215 -28.83 0.69 -25.91
C ASP A 215 -29.84 -0.22 -26.62
N ALA A 216 -29.95 -0.12 -27.96
CA ALA A 216 -30.75 -1.05 -28.75
C ALA A 216 -30.24 -2.50 -28.63
N ALA A 217 -28.92 -2.70 -28.73
CA ALA A 217 -28.32 -4.03 -28.57
C ALA A 217 -28.52 -4.60 -27.15
N ARG A 218 -28.44 -3.75 -26.11
CA ARG A 218 -28.76 -4.16 -24.73
C ARG A 218 -30.21 -4.57 -24.59
N ALA A 219 -31.15 -3.80 -25.13
CA ALA A 219 -32.57 -4.11 -25.09
C ALA A 219 -32.88 -5.43 -25.80
N GLN A 220 -32.28 -5.66 -26.96
CA GLN A 220 -32.40 -6.93 -27.69
C GLN A 220 -31.82 -8.10 -26.88
N GLY A 221 -30.63 -7.94 -26.30
CA GLY A 221 -30.00 -8.96 -25.47
C GLY A 221 -30.86 -9.36 -24.25
N VAL A 222 -31.56 -8.39 -23.64
CA VAL A 222 -32.50 -8.65 -22.54
C VAL A 222 -33.74 -9.40 -23.03
N ALA A 223 -34.32 -9.00 -24.17
CA ALA A 223 -35.47 -9.70 -24.75
C ALA A 223 -35.14 -11.15 -25.11
N ASP A 224 -34.00 -11.38 -25.75
CA ASP A 224 -33.51 -12.72 -26.11
C ASP A 224 -33.24 -13.57 -24.87
N ALA A 225 -32.65 -12.98 -23.82
CA ALA A 225 -32.41 -13.67 -22.55
C ALA A 225 -33.73 -14.07 -21.87
N GLN A 226 -34.73 -13.19 -21.87
CA GLN A 226 -36.06 -13.50 -21.34
C GLN A 226 -36.73 -14.62 -22.14
N GLN A 227 -36.63 -14.59 -23.47
CA GLN A 227 -37.18 -15.65 -24.32
C GLN A 227 -36.48 -17.00 -24.07
N ARG A 228 -35.15 -17.02 -23.95
CA ARG A 228 -34.39 -18.22 -23.57
C ARG A 228 -34.81 -18.75 -22.20
N ALA A 229 -34.99 -17.86 -21.21
CA ALA A 229 -35.43 -18.24 -19.87
C ALA A 229 -36.86 -18.82 -19.88
N ALA A 230 -37.78 -18.21 -20.63
CA ALA A 230 -39.14 -18.72 -20.79
C ALA A 230 -39.17 -20.10 -21.47
N ASN A 231 -38.37 -20.29 -22.52
CA ASN A 231 -38.24 -21.58 -23.20
C ASN A 231 -37.65 -22.66 -22.27
N ALA A 232 -36.61 -22.33 -21.50
CA ALA A 232 -36.02 -23.22 -20.51
C ALA A 232 -37.06 -23.63 -19.44
N ALA A 233 -37.77 -22.65 -18.86
CA ALA A 233 -38.82 -22.90 -17.88
C ALA A 233 -39.97 -23.76 -18.45
N ALA A 234 -40.34 -23.56 -19.71
CA ALA A 234 -41.35 -24.39 -20.38
C ALA A 234 -40.86 -25.84 -20.56
N TYR A 235 -39.58 -26.05 -20.86
CA TYR A 235 -38.99 -27.37 -20.98
C TYR A 235 -38.90 -28.09 -19.62
N GLU A 236 -38.48 -27.38 -18.57
CA GLU A 236 -38.45 -27.91 -17.19
C GLU A 236 -39.84 -28.32 -16.71
N ARG A 237 -40.88 -27.52 -16.99
CA ARG A 237 -42.28 -27.88 -16.68
C ARG A 237 -42.69 -29.18 -17.34
N LYS A 238 -42.38 -29.36 -18.64
CA LYS A 238 -42.67 -30.61 -19.36
C LYS A 238 -41.96 -31.81 -18.72
N GLN A 239 -40.72 -31.65 -18.28
CA GLN A 239 -40.00 -32.73 -17.58
C GLN A 239 -40.67 -33.07 -16.24
N ALA A 240 -41.03 -32.06 -15.45
CA ALA A 240 -41.72 -32.27 -14.18
C ALA A 240 -43.10 -32.94 -14.36
N ASP A 241 -43.86 -32.54 -15.38
CA ASP A 241 -45.14 -33.15 -15.72
C ASP A 241 -44.98 -34.61 -16.14
N TYR A 242 -43.98 -34.93 -16.94
CA TYR A 242 -43.67 -36.31 -17.33
C TYR A 242 -43.32 -37.17 -16.11
N GLN A 243 -42.49 -36.67 -15.20
CA GLN A 243 -42.15 -37.38 -13.95
C GLN A 243 -43.37 -37.56 -13.05
N ARG A 244 -44.23 -36.54 -12.93
CA ARG A 244 -45.50 -36.64 -12.18
C ARG A 244 -46.42 -37.69 -12.78
N GLN A 245 -46.53 -37.75 -14.10
CA GLN A 245 -47.34 -38.76 -14.78
C GLN A 245 -46.83 -40.18 -14.46
N LEU A 246 -45.52 -40.40 -14.50
CA LEU A 246 -44.92 -41.68 -14.11
C LEU A 246 -45.24 -42.03 -12.66
N GLN A 247 -45.03 -41.10 -11.74
CA GLN A 247 -45.34 -41.29 -10.32
C GLN A 247 -46.82 -41.66 -10.12
N GLN A 248 -47.73 -40.92 -10.74
CA GLN A 248 -49.16 -41.20 -10.68
C GLN A 248 -49.52 -42.59 -11.21
N THR A 249 -48.89 -43.01 -12.32
CA THR A 249 -49.11 -44.38 -12.84
C THR A 249 -48.60 -45.46 -11.89
N HIS A 250 -47.47 -45.23 -11.22
CA HIS A 250 -46.95 -46.15 -10.20
C HIS A 250 -47.87 -46.23 -8.98
N ASP A 251 -48.33 -45.08 -8.49
CA ASP A 251 -49.23 -45.00 -7.33
C ASP A 251 -50.57 -45.68 -7.63
N GLN A 252 -51.13 -45.47 -8.83
CA GLN A 252 -52.35 -46.17 -9.28
C GLN A 252 -52.13 -47.68 -9.37
N ALA A 253 -51.03 -48.12 -9.99
CA ALA A 253 -50.72 -49.55 -10.09
C ALA A 253 -50.53 -50.19 -8.69
N ALA A 254 -49.94 -49.47 -7.74
CA ALA A 254 -49.79 -49.90 -6.36
C ALA A 254 -51.14 -49.98 -5.63
N ALA A 255 -52.01 -48.98 -5.79
CA ALA A 255 -53.36 -48.99 -5.22
C ALA A 255 -54.20 -50.15 -5.77
N ASP A 256 -54.17 -50.36 -7.09
CA ASP A 256 -54.86 -51.48 -7.73
C ASP A 256 -54.30 -52.83 -7.25
N ALA A 257 -52.99 -52.94 -7.06
CA ALA A 257 -52.36 -54.14 -6.50
C ALA A 257 -52.85 -54.42 -5.07
N GLN A 258 -52.88 -53.40 -4.21
CA GLN A 258 -53.43 -53.50 -2.85
C GLN A 258 -54.91 -53.90 -2.88
N GLN A 259 -55.71 -53.31 -3.76
CA GLN A 259 -57.12 -53.62 -3.89
C GLN A 259 -57.34 -55.08 -4.34
N ARG A 260 -56.52 -55.60 -5.25
CA ARG A 260 -56.54 -57.03 -5.62
C ARG A 260 -56.27 -57.93 -4.42
N THR A 261 -55.27 -57.60 -3.60
CA THR A 261 -54.96 -58.35 -2.38
C THR A 261 -56.13 -58.31 -1.38
N LEU A 262 -56.71 -57.15 -1.13
CA LEU A 262 -57.86 -57.00 -0.22
C LEU A 262 -59.09 -57.76 -0.73
N ASN A 263 -59.37 -57.71 -2.03
CA ASN A 263 -60.45 -58.47 -2.65
C ASN A 263 -60.22 -59.98 -2.52
N GLN A 264 -58.98 -60.45 -2.69
CA GLN A 264 -58.62 -61.85 -2.49
C GLN A 264 -58.85 -62.29 -1.04
N GLN A 265 -58.44 -61.48 -0.06
CA GLN A 265 -58.69 -61.75 1.36
C GLN A 265 -60.18 -61.78 1.69
N LYS A 266 -60.96 -60.82 1.17
CA LYS A 266 -62.41 -60.78 1.34
C LYS A 266 -63.10 -62.00 0.75
N TYR A 267 -62.63 -62.47 -0.42
CA TYR A 267 -63.14 -63.70 -1.03
C TYR A 267 -62.84 -64.93 -0.16
N GLN A 268 -61.61 -65.05 0.36
CA GLN A 268 -61.24 -66.12 1.30
C GLN A 268 -62.08 -66.08 2.59
N GLN A 269 -62.30 -64.90 3.17
CA GLN A 269 -63.16 -64.73 4.35
C GLN A 269 -64.62 -65.13 4.05
N LYS A 270 -65.13 -64.81 2.86
CA LYS A 270 -66.49 -65.21 2.46
C LYS A 270 -66.61 -66.73 2.33
N GLN A 271 -65.58 -67.40 1.80
CA GLN A 271 -65.52 -68.86 1.71
C GLN A 271 -65.52 -69.50 3.11
N THR A 272 -64.71 -69.00 4.05
CA THR A 272 -64.68 -69.53 5.42
C THR A 272 -65.98 -69.27 6.18
N ALA A 273 -66.55 -68.06 6.05
CA ALA A 273 -67.83 -67.71 6.68
C ALA A 273 -68.99 -68.56 6.13
N ALA A 274 -69.00 -68.85 4.82
CA ALA A 274 -69.99 -69.75 4.22
C ALA A 274 -69.87 -71.19 4.75
N ALA A 275 -68.63 -71.69 4.90
CA ALA A 275 -68.37 -73.01 5.49
C ALA A 275 -68.83 -73.09 6.97
N GLN A 276 -68.54 -72.05 7.76
CA GLN A 276 -69.00 -71.94 9.14
C GLN A 276 -70.53 -71.90 9.24
N HIS A 277 -71.19 -71.05 8.44
CA HIS A 277 -72.64 -70.96 8.43
C HIS A 277 -73.30 -72.29 8.05
N LYS A 278 -72.72 -73.02 7.09
CA LYS A 278 -73.19 -74.37 6.75
C LYS A 278 -73.09 -75.32 7.95
N ALA A 279 -71.96 -75.34 8.65
CA ALA A 279 -71.78 -76.16 9.85
C ALA A 279 -72.77 -75.77 10.97
N ASP A 280 -73.01 -74.48 11.18
CA ASP A 280 -73.97 -73.96 12.16
C ASP A 280 -75.40 -74.40 11.85
N VAL A 281 -75.81 -74.32 10.58
CA VAL A 281 -77.14 -74.78 10.15
C VAL A 281 -77.29 -76.29 10.36
N GLU A 282 -76.27 -77.07 9.99
CA GLU A 282 -76.25 -78.52 10.24
C GLU A 282 -76.34 -78.85 11.74
N GLN A 283 -75.65 -78.10 12.60
CA GLN A 283 -75.76 -78.25 14.06
C GLN A 283 -77.16 -77.92 14.57
N ARG A 284 -77.77 -76.80 14.12
CA ARG A 284 -79.14 -76.45 14.51
C ARG A 284 -80.15 -77.50 14.05
N GLN A 285 -79.97 -78.06 12.86
CA GLN A 285 -80.83 -79.15 12.37
C GLN A 285 -80.70 -80.41 13.23
N LYS A 286 -79.47 -80.79 13.63
CA LYS A 286 -79.26 -81.90 14.56
C LYS A 286 -79.94 -81.65 15.90
N GLN A 287 -79.75 -80.47 16.49
CA GLN A 287 -80.41 -80.08 17.75
C GLN A 287 -81.93 -80.06 17.64
N ALA A 288 -82.48 -79.60 16.50
CA ALA A 288 -83.92 -79.61 16.26
C ALA A 288 -84.47 -81.05 16.11
N ALA A 289 -83.73 -81.93 15.42
CA ALA A 289 -84.07 -83.34 15.29
C ALA A 289 -84.01 -84.08 16.64
N GLU A 290 -83.01 -83.77 17.46
CA GLU A 290 -82.89 -84.29 18.84
C GLU A 290 -84.06 -83.84 19.71
N LYS A 291 -84.40 -82.54 19.70
CA LYS A 291 -85.58 -82.02 20.42
C LYS A 291 -86.89 -82.64 19.95
N ALA A 292 -87.05 -82.84 18.64
CA ALA A 292 -88.25 -83.49 18.10
C ALA A 292 -88.34 -84.97 18.51
N ALA A 293 -87.22 -85.69 18.52
CA ALA A 293 -87.16 -87.07 18.99
C ALA A 293 -87.44 -87.17 20.50
N GLU A 294 -86.97 -86.20 21.30
CA GLU A 294 -87.25 -86.11 22.72
C GLU A 294 -88.74 -85.83 22.98
N GLN A 295 -89.35 -84.91 22.22
CA GLN A 295 -90.77 -84.60 22.33
C GLN A 295 -91.65 -85.79 21.92
N GLN A 296 -91.29 -86.53 20.86
CA GLN A 296 -91.97 -87.78 20.50
C GLN A 296 -91.86 -88.85 21.60
N ARG A 297 -90.72 -88.94 22.29
CA ARG A 297 -90.57 -89.84 23.45
C ARG A 297 -91.50 -89.42 24.58
N GLN A 298 -91.59 -88.12 24.89
CA GLN A 298 -92.50 -87.60 25.91
C GLN A 298 -93.98 -87.84 25.56
N ASP A 299 -94.38 -87.62 24.31
CA ASP A 299 -95.77 -87.86 23.86
C ASP A 299 -96.13 -89.34 23.91
N GLN A 300 -95.21 -90.24 23.54
CA GLN A 300 -95.40 -91.69 23.69
C GLN A 300 -95.54 -92.08 25.17
N GLU A 301 -94.73 -91.50 26.06
CA GLU A 301 -94.86 -91.72 27.50
C GLU A 301 -96.20 -91.20 28.06
N GLN A 302 -96.68 -90.05 27.58
CA GLN A 302 -98.01 -89.53 27.96
C GLN A 302 -99.14 -90.43 27.48
N GLN A 303 -99.10 -90.91 26.24
CA GLN A 303 -100.09 -91.86 25.73
C GLN A 303 -100.11 -93.16 26.54
N GLN A 304 -98.93 -93.68 26.90
CA GLN A 304 -98.84 -94.86 27.76
C GLN A 304 -99.42 -94.61 29.16
N ARG A 305 -99.22 -93.42 29.75
CA ARG A 305 -99.83 -93.06 31.04
C ARG A 305 -101.36 -92.96 30.95
N LEU A 306 -101.89 -92.35 29.89
CA LEU A 306 -103.34 -92.23 29.65
C LEU A 306 -104.00 -93.60 29.44
N LEU A 307 -103.37 -94.48 28.64
CA LEU A 307 -103.83 -95.87 28.45
C LEU A 307 -103.85 -96.63 29.78
N LYS A 308 -102.83 -96.43 30.62
CA LYS A 308 -102.76 -97.06 31.94
C LYS A 308 -103.84 -96.55 32.89
N GLN A 309 -104.13 -95.25 32.89
CA GLN A 309 -105.26 -94.68 33.64
C GLN A 309 -106.60 -95.23 33.18
N GLN A 310 -106.85 -95.34 31.87
CA GLN A 310 -108.09 -95.96 31.37
C GLN A 310 -108.24 -97.42 31.81
N GLN A 311 -107.13 -98.18 31.86
CA GLN A 311 -107.16 -99.55 32.37
C GLN A 311 -107.45 -99.62 33.87
N GLU A 312 -106.88 -98.72 34.68
CA GLU A 312 -107.14 -98.67 36.12
C GLU A 312 -108.60 -98.28 36.42
N ASP A 313 -109.17 -97.33 35.67
CA ASP A 313 -110.57 -96.94 35.83
C ASP A 313 -111.55 -98.06 35.44
N GLN A 314 -111.25 -98.83 34.39
CA GLN A 314 -112.03 -100.03 34.03
C GLN A 314 -111.95 -101.12 35.12
N GLN A 315 -110.79 -101.30 35.75
CA GLN A 315 -110.64 -102.28 36.83
C GLN A 315 -111.37 -101.86 38.11
N ARG A 316 -111.47 -100.55 38.41
CA ARG A 316 -112.24 -100.04 39.56
C ARG A 316 -113.74 -100.25 39.40
N GLN A 317 -114.30 -100.11 38.20
CA GLN A 317 -115.74 -100.31 37.98
C GLN A 317 -116.16 -101.78 38.16
N ASN A 318 -115.30 -102.74 37.84
CA ASN A 318 -115.65 -104.16 37.93
C ASN A 318 -115.57 -104.75 39.35
N GLN A 319 -114.94 -104.09 40.32
CA GLN A 319 -114.83 -104.60 41.70
C GLN A 319 -115.90 -104.05 42.66
N GLY A 320 -116.83 -103.21 42.19
CA GLY A 320 -117.92 -102.66 43.01
C GLY A 320 -119.25 -103.43 43.01
N ALA A 321 -119.44 -104.41 42.11
CA ALA A 321 -120.74 -105.06 41.87
C ALA A 321 -120.89 -106.47 42.50
N GLN A 322 -120.03 -106.85 43.45
CA GLN A 322 -120.22 -108.05 44.28
C GLN A 322 -120.22 -107.68 45.77
N LYS A 323 -121.24 -106.93 46.17
CA LYS A 323 -121.83 -106.87 47.51
C LYS A 323 -123.33 -106.76 47.38
#